data_AF-H6TNT1-F1
#
_entry.id   AF-H6TNT1-F1
#
_cell.length_a   1.000
_cell.length_b   1.000
_cell.length_c   1.000
_cell.angle_alpha   90.00
_cell.angle_beta   90.00
_cell.angle_gamma   90.00
#
_symmetry.space_group_name_H-M   'P 1'
#
loop_
_entity.id
_entity.type
_entity.pdbx_description
1 polymer ?
#
loop_
_entity_poly.entity_id
_entity_poly.type
_entity_poly.pdbx_seq_one_letter_code
_entity_poly.pdbx_strand_id
1 'polypeptide(L)'
;NFESAPFKLTRELLEVMDSDAEGTPSEFFDYFKVLCIQGFLTCRKHAEHIILLVEMLQDSGFPCFKGGPRTIQNLRKRFHLSLTEEQCVSLVLSLISSSLDAWRTRQYDYYQRVLNGIL
;
A
#
# COMPACT_ATOMS: atom_id res chain seq x y z
N ASN A 1 -13.71 5.86 -11.20
CA ASN A 1 -12.41 5.62 -10.55
C ASN A 1 -12.61 4.54 -9.51
N PHE A 2 -12.08 3.33 -9.72
CA PHE A 2 -12.00 2.35 -8.64
C PHE A 2 -11.07 2.95 -7.58
N GLU A 3 -11.62 3.27 -6.41
CA GLU A 3 -10.89 3.82 -5.27
C GLU A 3 -9.65 2.95 -5.00
N SER A 4 -8.44 3.46 -5.15
CA SER A 4 -7.21 2.65 -5.04
C SER A 4 -6.61 2.81 -3.65
N ALA A 5 -6.99 1.92 -2.72
CA ALA A 5 -6.25 1.76 -1.48
C ALA A 5 -4.76 1.51 -1.78
N PRO A 6 -3.82 2.13 -1.04
CA PRO A 6 -2.39 1.90 -1.23
C PRO A 6 -1.98 0.43 -1.19
N PHE A 7 -2.56 -0.33 -0.26
CA PHE A 7 -2.45 -1.78 -0.21
C PHE A 7 -3.70 -2.40 0.44
N LYS A 8 -3.80 -3.73 0.40
CA LYS A 8 -4.94 -4.45 0.97
C LYS A 8 -4.72 -4.65 2.47
N LEU A 9 -5.54 -3.99 3.28
CA LEU A 9 -5.62 -4.16 4.73
C LEU A 9 -7.09 -4.37 5.08
N THR A 10 -7.49 -5.63 5.34
CA THR A 10 -8.89 -5.99 5.57
C THR A 10 -9.20 -6.04 7.06
N ARG A 11 -10.48 -6.00 7.41
CA ARG A 11 -10.94 -6.14 8.79
C ARG A 11 -10.45 -7.45 9.43
N GLU A 12 -10.48 -8.55 8.69
CA GLU A 12 -10.04 -9.86 9.19
C GLU A 12 -8.54 -9.85 9.53
N LEU A 13 -7.73 -9.06 8.81
CA LEU A 13 -6.31 -8.89 9.16
C LEU A 13 -6.14 -8.05 10.43
N LEU A 14 -6.98 -7.02 10.62
CA LEU A 14 -6.97 -6.20 11.84
C LEU A 14 -7.42 -7.01 13.06
N GLU A 15 -8.48 -7.81 12.93
CA GLU A 15 -8.98 -8.69 13.98
C GLU A 15 -7.92 -9.70 14.44
N VAL A 16 -7.12 -10.25 13.52
CA VAL A 16 -5.98 -11.14 13.85
C VAL A 16 -4.88 -10.41 14.63
N MET A 17 -4.78 -9.09 14.47
CA MET A 17 -3.83 -8.24 15.20
C MET A 17 -4.46 -7.59 16.43
N ASP A 18 -5.57 -8.12 16.96
CA ASP A 18 -6.32 -7.56 18.10
C ASP A 18 -6.69 -6.08 17.91
N SER A 19 -6.96 -5.67 16.66
CA SER A 19 -7.40 -4.33 16.28
C SER A 19 -8.79 -4.39 15.64
N ASP A 20 -9.54 -3.31 15.73
CA ASP A 20 -10.88 -3.22 15.14
C ASP A 20 -10.85 -2.62 13.72
N ALA A 21 -12.04 -2.44 13.14
CA ALA A 21 -12.18 -1.84 11.83
C ALA A 21 -11.72 -0.37 11.75
N GLU A 22 -11.53 0.30 12.89
CA GLU A 22 -11.00 1.67 12.98
C GLU A 22 -9.48 1.70 13.13
N GLY A 23 -8.83 0.53 13.25
CA GLY A 23 -7.41 0.44 13.49
C GLY A 23 -7.04 0.83 14.92
N THR A 24 -7.91 0.54 15.89
CA THR A 24 -7.65 0.76 17.32
C THR A 24 -6.25 0.25 17.69
N PRO A 25 -5.42 1.08 18.36
CA PRO A 25 -4.07 0.68 18.73
C PRO A 25 -4.07 -0.60 19.57
N SER A 26 -3.24 -1.55 19.14
CA SER A 26 -2.95 -2.80 19.85
C SER A 26 -1.46 -3.07 19.71
N GLU A 27 -0.90 -3.88 20.62
CA GLU A 27 0.52 -4.23 20.57
C GLU A 27 0.90 -4.87 19.21
N PHE A 28 0.07 -5.79 18.71
CA PHE A 28 0.33 -6.47 17.44
C PHE A 28 0.14 -5.56 16.23
N PHE A 29 -0.85 -4.65 16.25
CA PHE A 29 -1.03 -3.72 15.14
C PHE A 29 0.07 -2.65 15.10
N ASP A 30 0.54 -2.18 16.26
CA ASP A 30 1.68 -1.27 16.32
C ASP A 30 2.97 -1.98 15.90
N TYR A 31 3.16 -3.24 16.30
CA TYR A 31 4.27 -4.04 15.80
C TYR A 31 4.21 -4.24 14.28
N PHE A 32 3.03 -4.49 13.71
CA PHE A 32 2.83 -4.52 12.25
C PHE A 32 3.25 -3.21 11.58
N LYS A 33 2.85 -2.05 12.12
CA LYS A 33 3.28 -0.74 11.59
C LYS A 33 4.80 -0.60 11.60
N VAL A 34 5.46 -1.01 12.70
CA VAL A 34 6.93 -1.01 12.83
C VAL A 34 7.56 -1.89 11.75
N LEU A 35 7.04 -3.11 11.55
CA LEU A 35 7.54 -4.02 10.50
C LEU A 35 7.33 -3.44 9.09
N CYS A 36 6.20 -2.78 8.81
CA CYS A 36 5.98 -2.10 7.53
C CYS A 36 6.99 -0.98 7.28
N ILE A 37 7.29 -0.17 8.30
CA ILE A 37 8.30 0.89 8.22
C ILE A 37 9.67 0.30 7.93
N GLN A 38 10.09 -0.69 8.73
CA GLN A 38 11.38 -1.36 8.56
C GLN A 38 11.51 -2.05 7.20
N GLY A 39 10.46 -2.72 6.75
CA GLY A 39 10.39 -3.36 5.44
C GLY A 39 10.52 -2.33 4.31
N PHE A 40 9.81 -1.21 4.39
CA PHE A 40 9.89 -0.13 3.40
C PHE A 40 11.30 0.48 3.34
N LEU A 41 11.90 0.80 4.49
CA LEU A 41 13.27 1.34 4.56
C LEU A 41 14.29 0.33 4.03
N THR A 42 14.12 -0.96 4.30
CA THR A 42 15.01 -2.00 3.78
C THR A 42 14.89 -2.15 2.27
N CYS A 43 13.68 -2.16 1.73
CA CYS A 43 13.44 -2.16 0.29
C CYS A 43 14.09 -0.96 -0.41
N ARG A 44 14.07 0.23 0.22
CA ARG A 44 14.74 1.43 -0.29
C ARG A 44 16.25 1.28 -0.41
N LYS A 45 16.91 0.63 0.55
CA LYS A 45 18.36 0.36 0.50
C LYS A 45 18.76 -0.48 -0.73
N HIS A 46 17.83 -1.27 -1.26
CA HIS A 46 18.04 -2.14 -2.41
C HIS A 46 17.25 -1.69 -3.66
N ALA A 47 16.74 -0.46 -3.70
CA ALA A 47 15.84 0.00 -4.74
C ALA A 47 16.45 -0.10 -6.15
N GLU A 48 17.70 0.31 -6.33
CA GLU A 48 18.37 0.25 -7.65
C GLU A 48 18.51 -1.18 -8.16
N HIS A 49 18.78 -2.15 -7.28
CA HIS A 49 18.85 -3.57 -7.68
C HIS A 49 17.47 -4.08 -8.11
N ILE A 50 16.42 -3.76 -7.35
CA ILE A 50 15.04 -4.17 -7.69
C ILE A 50 14.61 -3.52 -9.01
N ILE A 51 14.90 -2.24 -9.21
CA ILE A 51 14.56 -1.50 -10.42
C ILE A 51 15.27 -2.11 -11.63
N LEU A 52 16.58 -2.41 -11.52
CA LEU A 52 17.35 -3.02 -12.59
C LEU A 52 16.78 -4.39 -13.00
N LEU A 53 16.42 -5.24 -12.02
CA LEU A 53 15.79 -6.54 -12.30
C LEU A 53 14.49 -6.38 -13.10
N VAL A 54 13.66 -5.40 -12.76
CA VAL A 54 12.40 -5.14 -13.45
C VAL A 54 12.63 -4.52 -14.83
N GLU A 55 13.64 -3.66 -14.97
CA GLU A 55 14.05 -3.06 -16.25
C GLU A 55 14.51 -4.12 -17.25
N MET A 56 15.29 -5.12 -16.81
CA MET A 56 15.69 -6.26 -17.67
C MET A 56 14.51 -7.09 -18.16
N LEU A 57 13.38 -7.07 -17.46
CA LEU A 57 12.16 -7.78 -17.86
C LEU A 57 11.27 -6.96 -18.81
N GLN A 58 11.62 -5.71 -19.13
CA GLN A 58 10.78 -4.82 -19.93
C GLN A 58 10.47 -5.40 -21.33
N ASP A 59 11.41 -6.15 -21.91
CA ASP A 59 11.28 -6.78 -23.24
C ASP A 59 10.65 -8.18 -23.21
N SER A 60 10.15 -8.63 -22.05
CA SER A 60 9.51 -9.94 -21.87
C SER A 60 8.18 -10.12 -22.62
N GLY A 61 7.58 -9.04 -23.11
CA GLY A 61 6.26 -9.05 -23.77
C GLY A 61 5.07 -9.08 -22.81
N PHE A 62 5.27 -8.96 -21.49
CA PHE A 62 4.15 -8.93 -20.55
C PHE A 62 3.30 -7.64 -20.69
N PRO A 63 1.96 -7.72 -20.61
CA PRO A 63 1.09 -6.55 -20.76
C PRO A 63 1.35 -5.40 -19.77
N CYS A 64 1.90 -5.67 -18.59
CA CYS A 64 2.25 -4.65 -17.59
C CYS A 64 3.40 -3.73 -18.03
N PHE A 65 4.22 -4.14 -19.00
CA PHE A 65 5.29 -3.33 -19.58
C PHE A 65 4.85 -2.51 -20.80
N LYS A 66 3.57 -2.54 -21.19
CA LYS A 66 3.05 -1.68 -22.28
C LYS A 66 3.25 -0.19 -22.05
N GLY A 67 3.40 0.24 -20.79
CA GLY A 67 3.76 1.61 -20.42
C GLY A 67 5.23 1.99 -20.71
N GLY A 68 6.05 1.03 -21.13
CA GLY A 68 7.47 1.21 -21.44
C GLY A 68 8.24 1.88 -20.29
N PRO A 69 9.08 2.89 -20.57
CA PRO A 69 9.86 3.60 -19.55
C PRO A 69 9.02 4.20 -18.41
N ARG A 70 7.74 4.51 -18.66
CA ARG A 70 6.84 5.04 -17.62
C ARG A 70 6.56 4.02 -16.53
N THR A 71 6.52 2.72 -16.85
CA THR A 71 6.35 1.65 -15.86
C THR A 71 7.51 1.62 -14.88
N ILE A 72 8.75 1.72 -15.38
CA ILE A 72 9.97 1.77 -14.57
C ILE A 72 10.04 3.06 -13.76
N GLN A 73 9.69 4.21 -14.35
CA GLN A 73 9.63 5.48 -13.63
C GLN A 73 8.61 5.45 -12.49
N ASN A 74 7.44 4.85 -12.72
CA ASN A 74 6.42 4.69 -11.68
C ASN A 74 6.92 3.78 -10.55
N LEU A 75 7.61 2.67 -10.87
CA LEU A 75 8.23 1.81 -9.86
C LEU A 75 9.24 2.61 -9.02
N ARG A 76 10.14 3.37 -9.66
CA ARG A 76 11.13 4.20 -8.97
C ARG A 76 10.48 5.21 -8.03
N LYS A 77 9.39 5.86 -8.46
CA LYS A 77 8.62 6.80 -7.64
C LYS A 77 8.09 6.16 -6.35
N ARG A 78 7.69 4.88 -6.39
CA ARG A 78 7.16 4.16 -5.21
C ARG A 78 8.20 3.92 -4.11
N PHE A 79 9.49 4.04 -4.38
CA PHE A 79 10.53 3.97 -3.35
C PHE A 79 10.75 5.30 -2.62
N HIS A 80 10.24 6.42 -3.16
CA HIS A 80 10.36 7.75 -2.55
C HIS A 80 11.80 8.17 -2.19
N LEU A 81 12.79 7.84 -3.03
CA LEU A 81 14.23 7.95 -2.73
C LEU A 81 14.72 9.35 -2.32
N SER A 82 13.95 10.41 -2.61
CA SER A 82 14.25 11.79 -2.20
C SER A 82 13.87 12.13 -0.75
N LEU A 83 13.08 11.29 -0.08
CA LEU A 83 12.66 11.51 1.30
C LEU A 83 13.72 11.06 2.30
N THR A 84 13.79 11.71 3.46
CA THR A 84 14.59 11.24 4.61
C THR A 84 13.93 10.01 5.26
N GLU A 85 14.66 9.29 6.11
CA GLU A 85 14.09 8.14 6.85
C GLU A 85 12.90 8.54 7.71
N GLU A 86 12.98 9.68 8.41
CA GLU A 86 11.88 10.23 9.23
C GLU A 86 10.64 10.53 8.38
N GLN A 87 10.82 11.16 7.21
CA GLN A 87 9.71 11.41 6.29
C GLN A 87 9.08 10.11 5.76
N CYS A 88 9.87 9.03 5.66
CA CYS A 88 9.35 7.72 5.25
C CYS A 88 8.49 7.07 6.32
N VAL A 89 8.81 7.27 7.60
CA VAL A 89 7.96 6.80 8.70
C VAL A 89 6.56 7.39 8.55
N SER A 90 6.47 8.71 8.41
CA SER A 90 5.20 9.42 8.20
C SER A 90 4.47 8.98 6.93
N LEU A 91 5.20 8.74 5.84
CA LEU A 91 4.64 8.20 4.60
C LEU A 91 4.03 6.82 4.81
N VAL A 92 4.75 5.87 5.41
CA VAL A 92 4.25 4.50 5.59
C VAL A 92 3.02 4.49 6.49
N LEU A 93 3.04 5.26 7.57
CA LEU A 93 1.88 5.41 8.46
C LEU A 93 0.67 6.01 7.73
N SER A 94 0.87 6.98 6.84
CA SER A 94 -0.23 7.54 6.05
C SER A 94 -0.79 6.54 5.03
N LEU A 95 0.07 5.72 4.40
CA LEU A 95 -0.39 4.64 3.50
C LEU A 95 -1.21 3.59 4.24
N ILE A 96 -0.84 3.26 5.49
CA ILE A 96 -1.61 2.35 6.35
C ILE A 96 -2.98 2.96 6.64
N SER A 97 -3.01 4.21 7.12
CA SER A 97 -4.25 4.94 7.44
C SER A 97 -5.18 5.06 6.23
N SER A 98 -4.67 5.49 5.07
CA SER A 98 -5.48 5.57 3.84
C SER A 98 -5.99 4.22 3.34
N SER A 99 -5.30 3.12 3.68
CA SER A 99 -5.78 1.77 3.36
C SER A 99 -6.95 1.34 4.24
N LEU A 100 -7.01 1.80 5.49
CA LEU A 100 -8.16 1.62 6.39
C LEU A 100 -9.38 2.41 5.91
N ASP A 101 -9.19 3.68 5.57
CA ASP A 101 -10.27 4.56 5.11
C ASP A 101 -10.94 4.03 3.84
N ALA A 102 -10.14 3.62 2.84
CA ALA A 102 -10.64 3.07 1.58
C ALA A 102 -11.43 1.75 1.81
N TRP A 103 -11.06 0.97 2.81
CA TRP A 103 -11.84 -0.20 3.19
C TRP A 103 -13.20 0.21 3.80
N ARG A 104 -13.21 1.16 4.72
CA ARG A 104 -14.43 1.67 5.35
C ARG A 104 -15.43 2.19 4.31
N THR A 105 -14.96 3.01 3.36
CA THR A 105 -15.81 3.55 2.28
C THR A 105 -16.42 2.43 1.45
N ARG A 106 -15.61 1.46 0.99
CA ARG A 106 -16.11 0.33 0.21
C ARG A 106 -17.14 -0.52 0.95
N GLN A 107 -16.92 -0.76 2.24
CA GLN A 107 -17.87 -1.55 3.02
C GLN A 107 -19.18 -0.79 3.22
N TYR A 108 -19.11 0.53 3.47
CA TYR A 108 -20.29 1.39 3.55
C TYR A 108 -21.09 1.39 2.24
N ASP A 109 -20.41 1.58 1.10
CA ASP A 109 -21.02 1.56 -0.23
C ASP A 109 -21.66 0.21 -0.55
N TYR A 110 -21.00 -0.90 -0.17
CA TYR A 110 -21.57 -2.24 -0.33
C TYR A 110 -22.87 -2.40 0.48
N TYR A 111 -22.87 -1.97 1.76
CA TYR A 111 -24.08 -2.00 2.58
C TYR A 111 -25.20 -1.12 2.00
N GLN A 112 -24.89 0.11 1.58
CA GLN A 112 -25.85 1.03 0.95
C GLN A 112 -26.46 0.41 -0.31
N ARG A 113 -25.64 -0.23 -1.14
CA ARG A 113 -26.10 -0.88 -2.36
C ARG A 113 -27.04 -2.05 -2.08
N VAL A 114 -26.71 -2.88 -1.09
CA VAL A 114 -27.51 -4.08 -0.77
C VAL A 114 -28.83 -3.71 -0.10
N LEU A 115 -28.83 -2.73 0.81
CA LEU A 115 -29.99 -2.41 1.64
C LEU A 115 -30.87 -1.31 1.04
N ASN A 116 -30.25 -0.26 0.48
CA ASN A 116 -30.97 0.93 0.02
C ASN A 116 -31.04 1.01 -1.51
N GLY A 117 -30.26 0.20 -2.24
CA GLY A 117 -30.22 0.23 -3.71
C GLY A 117 -29.63 1.51 -4.30
N ILE A 118 -28.96 2.34 -3.48
CA ILE A 118 -28.40 3.63 -3.88
C ILE A 118 -26.91 3.46 -4.18
N LEU A 119 -26.45 4.17 -5.22
CA LEU A 119 -25.06 4.33 -5.63
C LEU A 119 -24.65 5.80 -5.51
#